data_AF-A0A3D3M2C1-F1
#
_entry.id   AF-A0A3D3M2C1-F1
#
_cell.length_a   1.000
_cell.length_b   1.000
_cell.length_c   1.000
_cell.angle_alpha   90.00
_cell.angle_beta   90.00
_cell.angle_gamma   90.00
#
_symmetry.space_group_name_H-M   'P 1'
#
loop_
_entity.id
_entity.type
_entity.pdbx_description
1 polymer ?
#
loop_
_entity_poly.entity_id
_entity_poly.type
_entity_poly.pdbx_seq_one_letter_code
_entity_poly.pdbx_strand_id
1 'polypeptide(L)' 'MNESSLLSSLQSNFPVFGPSVIQRLAGVGYDRALEILEDLQARGLIRPAAEPFRWEMSEPRS' A
#
# COMPACT_ATOMS: atom_id res chain seq x y z
N MET A 1 -6.36 3.79 12.13
CA MET A 1 -5.36 2.71 11.99
C MET A 1 -3.98 3.35 11.96
N ASN A 2 -2.95 2.75 12.57
CA ASN A 2 -1.57 3.26 12.44
C ASN A 2 -0.86 2.59 11.24
N GLU A 3 0.24 3.18 10.78
CA GLU A 3 0.96 2.71 9.60
C GLU A 3 1.46 1.27 9.74
N SER A 4 2.00 0.90 10.90
CA SER A 4 2.52 -0.45 11.13
C SER A 4 1.44 -1.52 10.97
N SER A 5 0.23 -1.26 11.47
CA SER A 5 -0.92 -2.16 11.28
C SER A 5 -1.38 -2.21 9.82
N LEU A 6 -1.31 -1.09 9.10
CA LEU A 6 -1.62 -1.05 7.66
C LEU A 6 -0.63 -1.91 6.86
N LEU A 7 0.68 -1.68 7.05
CA LEU A 7 1.73 -2.42 6.35
C LEU A 7 1.68 -3.91 6.64
N SER A 8 1.49 -4.28 7.91
CA SER A 8 1.30 -5.69 8.29
C SER A 8 0.07 -6.31 7.62
N SER A 9 -1.03 -5.56 7.52
CA SER A 9 -2.25 -6.04 6.85
C SER A 9 -2.05 -6.22 5.34
N LEU A 10 -1.35 -5.27 4.69
CA LEU A 10 -1.00 -5.35 3.26
C LEU A 10 -0.13 -6.57 3.00
N GLN A 11 0.98 -6.72 3.74
CA GLN A 11 1.93 -7.82 3.58
C GLN A 11 1.31 -9.20 3.76
N SER A 12 0.42 -9.37 4.74
CA SER A 12 -0.14 -10.69 5.07
C SER A 12 -1.34 -11.09 4.22
N ASN A 13 -2.12 -10.12 3.71
CA ASN A 13 -3.42 -10.42 3.10
C ASN A 13 -3.54 -10.00 1.62
N PHE A 14 -2.67 -9.11 1.14
CA PHE A 14 -2.79 -8.52 -0.19
C PHE A 14 -1.45 -8.56 -0.91
N PRO A 15 -1.15 -9.63 -1.68
CA PRO A 15 0.08 -9.70 -2.45
C PRO A 15 0.18 -8.56 -3.48
N VAL A 16 -0.95 -8.17 -4.07
CA VAL A 16 -1.11 -7.01 -4.93
C VAL A 16 -2.34 -6.23 -4.48
N PHE A 17 -2.24 -4.91 -4.35
CA PHE A 17 -3.30 -4.04 -3.87
C PHE A 17 -3.40 -2.74 -4.65
N GLY A 18 -4.53 -2.06 -4.51
CA GLY A 18 -4.76 -0.73 -5.08
C GLY A 18 -5.41 0.20 -4.05
N PRO A 19 -5.82 1.41 -4.46
CA PRO A 19 -6.30 2.44 -3.55
C PRO A 19 -7.52 2.00 -2.72
N SER A 20 -8.40 1.16 -3.29
CA SER A 20 -9.58 0.65 -2.58
C SER A 20 -9.25 -0.21 -1.35
N VAL A 21 -8.12 -0.92 -1.36
CA VAL A 21 -7.64 -1.68 -0.19
C VAL A 21 -7.20 -0.72 0.90
N ILE A 22 -6.48 0.35 0.54
CA ILE A 22 -6.05 1.39 1.47
C ILE A 22 -7.25 2.12 2.06
N GLN A 23 -8.24 2.48 1.24
CA GLN A 23 -9.49 3.10 1.72
C GLN A 23 -10.15 2.22 2.79
N ARG A 24 -10.25 0.92 2.54
CA ARG A 24 -10.87 -0.04 3.46
C ARG A 24 -10.07 -0.20 4.76
N LEU A 25 -8.75 -0.36 4.67
CA LEU A 25 -7.90 -0.60 5.84
C LEU A 25 -7.71 0.67 6.68
N ALA A 26 -7.39 1.79 6.04
CA ALA A 26 -7.12 3.05 6.73
C ALA A 26 -8.40 3.83 7.08
N GLY A 27 -9.54 3.52 6.44
CA GLY A 27 -10.80 4.24 6.66
C GLY A 27 -10.78 5.64 6.06
N VAL A 28 -10.17 5.80 4.88
CA VAL A 28 -9.94 7.11 4.23
C VAL A 28 -10.60 7.20 2.85
N GLY A 29 -10.79 8.42 2.36
CA GLY A 29 -11.24 8.69 0.99
C GLY A 29 -10.19 8.33 -0.06
N TYR A 30 -10.60 8.32 -1.34
CA TYR A 30 -9.75 7.90 -2.45
C TYR A 30 -8.49 8.76 -2.59
N ASP A 31 -8.63 10.09 -2.53
CA ASP A 31 -7.48 11.01 -2.67
C ASP A 31 -6.44 10.77 -1.57
N ARG A 32 -6.89 10.60 -0.32
CA ARG A 32 -5.99 10.26 0.79
C ARG A 32 -5.38 8.87 0.66
N ALA A 33 -6.09 7.90 0.08
CA ALA A 33 -5.51 6.60 -0.21
C ALA A 33 -4.40 6.68 -1.26
N LEU A 34 -4.54 7.53 -2.28
CA LEU A 34 -3.48 7.78 -3.26
C LEU A 34 -2.26 8.43 -2.62
N GLU A 35 -2.44 9.48 -1.81
CA GLU A 35 -1.33 10.13 -1.11
C GLU A 35 -0.57 9.17 -0.19
N ILE A 36 -1.28 8.26 0.50
CA ILE A 36 -0.64 7.21 1.31
C ILE A 36 0.18 6.27 0.42
N LEU A 37 -0.34 5.85 -0.74
CA LEU A 37 0.41 4.99 -1.66
C LEU A 37 1.65 5.70 -2.21
N GLU A 38 1.53 6.98 -2.56
CA GLU A 38 2.65 7.80 -3.04
C GLU A 38 3.74 7.94 -1.96
N ASP A 39 3.37 8.22 -0.70
CA ASP A 39 4.31 8.29 0.42
C ASP A 39 5.01 6.95 0.67
N LEU A 40 4.25 5.86 0.75
CA LEU A 40 4.81 4.52 0.95
C LEU A 40 5.75 4.11 -0.18
N GLN A 41 5.41 4.46 -1.43
CA GLN A 41 6.26 4.19 -2.60
C GLN A 41 7.53 5.06 -2.56
N ALA A 42 7.43 6.34 -2.25
CA ALA A 42 8.58 7.25 -2.13
C ALA A 42 9.57 6.79 -1.06
N ARG A 43 9.06 6.15 0.00
CA ARG A 43 9.86 5.55 1.09
C ARG A 43 10.38 4.15 0.76
N GLY A 44 10.05 3.62 -0.42
CA GLY A 44 10.49 2.31 -0.89
C GLY A 44 9.83 1.13 -0.17
N LEU A 45 8.75 1.34 0.58
CA LEU A 45 8.04 0.28 1.31
C LEU A 45 7.16 -0.57 0.38
N ILE A 46 6.71 0.02 -0.72
CA ILE A 46 5.93 -0.62 -1.77
C ILE A 46 6.50 -0.24 -3.14
N ARG A 47 6.17 -1.01 -4.17
CA ARG A 47 6.54 -0.74 -5.56
C ARG A 47 5.36 -0.96 -6.51
N PRO A 48 5.36 -0.34 -7.71
CA PRO A 48 4.36 -0.67 -8.73
C PRO A 48 4.39 -2.17 -9.07
N ALA A 49 3.22 -2.78 -9.13
CA ALA A 49 3.06 -4.15 -9.60
C ALA A 49 3.02 -4.20 -11.13
N ALA A 50 2.98 -5.41 -11.70
CA ALA A 50 2.83 -5.59 -13.14
C ALA A 50 1.48 -5.06 -13.68
N GLU A 51 0.44 -5.11 -12.84
CA GLU A 51 -0.87 -4.56 -13.16
C GLU A 51 -0.88 -3.03 -13.01
N PRO A 52 -1.50 -2.29 -13.96
CA PRO A 52 -1.57 -0.84 -13.88
C PRO A 52 -2.38 -0.40 -12.65
N PHE A 53 -1.92 0.69 -12.00
CA PHE A 53 -2.55 1.24 -10.78
C PHE A 53 -2.63 0.23 -9.62
N ARG A 54 -1.68 -0.69 -9.57
CA ARG A 54 -1.51 -1.65 -8.48
C ARG A 54 -0.10 -1.58 -7.90
N TRP A 55 0.00 -1.94 -6.64
CA TRP A 55 1.24 -1.98 -5.87
C TRP A 55 1.38 -3.32 -5.17
N GLU A 56 2.61 -3.66 -4.83
CA GLU A 56 2.98 -4.80 -4.02
C GLU A 56 4.04 -4.37 -2.99
N MET A 57 4.22 -5.17 -1.95
CA MET A 57 5.26 -4.93 -0.96
C MET A 57 6.64 -4.96 -1.63
N SER A 58 7.51 -4.00 -1.28
CA SER A 58 8.91 -4.08 -1.70
C SER A 58 9.60 -5.25 -1.00
N GLU A 59 10.41 -6.01 -1.72
CA GLU A 59 11.23 -7.04 -1.09
C GLU A 59 12.23 -6.42 -0.11
N PRO A 60 12.45 -7.02 1.08
CA PRO A 60 13.50 -6.56 1.96
C PRO A 60 14.84 -6.66 1.22
N ARG A 61 15.53 -5.53 1.07
CA ARG A 61 16.90 -5.54 0.54
C ARG A 61 17.76 -6.43 1.45
N SER A 62 18.23 -7.55 0.90
CA SER A 62 19.18 -8.46 1.54
C SER A 62 20.53 -7.80 1.74
#